data_AF-A0A366D1C4-F1
#
_entry.id   AF-A0A366D1C4-F1
#
_cell.length_a   1.000
_cell.length_b   1.000
_cell.length_c   1.000
_cell.angle_alpha   90.00
_cell.angle_beta   90.00
_cell.angle_gamma   90.00
#
_symmetry.space_group_name_H-M   'P 1'
#
loop_
_entity.id
_entity.type
_entity.pdbx_description
1 polymer ?
#
loop_
_entity_poly.entity_id
_entity_poly.type
_entity_poly.pdbx_seq_one_letter_code
_entity_poly.pdbx_strand_id
1 'polypeptide(L)'
;MKIRITSFETVDGNVVVNFNSSVGNGVATWVGAKEPVKNYEYDVEIDIEKSIDQVKSSKNNNEGRYSMSIGDDSTIMNGEVEFVEEDGMAYIRLSQDCLIMIDSGDSKVKDGDWINLNIPCEDIKVSAQGN
;
A
#
# COMPACT_ATOMS: atom_id res chain seq x y z
N MET A 1 2.12 -7.97 -6.46
CA MET A 1 1.89 -6.90 -7.47
C MET A 1 3.23 -6.45 -8.03
N LYS A 2 3.30 -6.00 -9.29
CA LYS A 2 4.58 -5.52 -9.85
C LYS A 2 4.88 -4.06 -9.53
N ILE A 3 6.08 -3.79 -9.04
CA ILE A 3 6.62 -2.44 -8.86
C ILE A 3 8.01 -2.30 -9.49
N ARG A 4 8.34 -1.11 -9.99
CA ARG A 4 9.68 -0.73 -10.44
C ARG A 4 10.27 0.30 -9.50
N ILE A 5 11.42 0.00 -8.89
CA ILE A 5 12.12 0.93 -8.01
C ILE A 5 12.70 2.09 -8.84
N THR A 6 12.40 3.33 -8.50
CA THR A 6 12.88 4.53 -9.20
C THR A 6 14.04 5.20 -8.48
N SER A 7 14.00 5.19 -7.15
CA SER A 7 15.08 5.62 -6.26
C SER A 7 14.92 4.93 -4.91
N PHE A 8 16.00 4.91 -4.14
CA PHE A 8 15.95 4.50 -2.74
C PHE A 8 17.07 5.18 -1.96
N GLU A 9 16.85 5.32 -0.67
CA GLU A 9 17.80 5.88 0.27
C GLU A 9 17.68 5.18 1.63
N THR A 10 18.69 5.36 2.49
CA THR A 10 18.66 4.84 3.85
C THR A 10 18.43 5.98 4.83
N VAL A 11 17.33 5.92 5.56
CA VAL A 11 16.94 6.90 6.59
C VAL A 11 16.80 6.16 7.91
N ASP A 12 17.58 6.56 8.92
CA ASP A 12 17.56 5.95 10.26
C ASP A 12 17.67 4.41 10.27
N GLY A 13 18.43 3.85 9.32
CA GLY A 13 18.64 2.41 9.17
C GLY A 13 17.56 1.68 8.38
N ASN A 14 16.50 2.36 7.94
CA ASN A 14 15.47 1.82 7.07
C ASN A 14 15.75 2.17 5.61
N VAL A 15 15.50 1.25 4.69
CA VAL A 15 15.61 1.52 3.24
C VAL A 15 14.26 2.03 2.76
N VAL A 16 14.19 3.32 2.40
CA VAL A 16 12.99 3.93 1.83
C VAL A 16 13.08 3.85 0.31
N VAL A 17 12.07 3.30 -0.34
CA VAL A 17 12.01 3.16 -1.80
C VAL A 17 10.92 4.04 -2.38
N ASN A 18 11.24 4.71 -3.48
CA ASN A 18 10.24 5.24 -4.39
C ASN A 18 10.03 4.22 -5.52
N PHE A 19 8.79 4.02 -5.93
CA PHE A 19 8.45 3.05 -6.97
C PHE A 19 7.31 3.50 -7.87
N ASN A 20 7.27 2.91 -9.07
CA ASN A 20 6.15 2.97 -9.98
C ASN A 20 5.45 1.61 -10.06
N SER A 21 4.13 1.62 -10.27
CA SER A 21 3.29 0.44 -10.50
C SER A 21 2.34 0.68 -11.68
N SER A 22 1.49 -0.30 -11.98
CA SER A 22 0.45 -0.17 -13.01
C SER A 22 -0.65 0.84 -12.64
N VAL A 23 -0.79 1.18 -11.36
CA VAL A 23 -1.82 2.08 -10.83
C VAL A 23 -1.27 3.43 -10.37
N GLY A 24 0.06 3.65 -10.45
CA GLY A 24 0.66 4.96 -10.19
C GLY A 24 2.04 4.85 -9.53
N ASN A 25 2.30 5.67 -8.52
CA ASN A 25 3.58 5.69 -7.81
C ASN A 25 3.40 5.72 -6.30
N GLY A 26 4.42 5.31 -5.57
CA GLY A 26 4.39 5.26 -4.11
C GLY A 26 5.78 5.32 -3.50
N VAL A 27 5.77 5.55 -2.19
CA VAL A 27 6.92 5.55 -1.30
C VAL A 27 6.65 4.60 -0.13
N ALA A 28 7.59 3.71 0.17
CA ALA A 28 7.43 2.70 1.21
C ALA A 28 8.77 2.27 1.79
N THR A 29 8.72 1.59 2.94
CA THR A 29 9.88 0.96 3.56
C THR A 29 10.13 -0.41 2.93
N TRP A 30 11.33 -0.62 2.39
CA TRP A 30 11.77 -1.89 1.86
C TRP A 30 12.27 -2.82 2.96
N VAL A 31 11.65 -3.99 3.05
CA VAL A 31 12.00 -5.04 4.03
C VAL A 31 12.43 -6.35 3.37
N GLY A 32 12.77 -6.31 2.08
CA GLY A 32 13.29 -7.46 1.36
C GLY A 32 14.69 -7.89 1.84
N ALA A 33 14.98 -9.19 1.75
CA ALA A 33 16.25 -9.76 2.22
C ALA A 33 17.50 -9.22 1.51
N LYS A 34 17.34 -8.74 0.27
CA LYS A 34 18.40 -8.09 -0.52
C LYS A 34 18.04 -6.63 -0.71
N GLU A 35 19.06 -5.79 -0.83
CA GLU A 35 18.87 -4.38 -1.19
C GLU A 35 18.12 -4.24 -2.51
N PRO A 36 17.23 -3.22 -2.62
CA PRO A 36 16.52 -2.95 -3.85
C PRO A 36 17.48 -2.45 -4.93
N VAL A 37 17.21 -2.80 -6.18
CA VAL A 37 17.99 -2.37 -7.34
C VAL A 37 17.20 -1.32 -8.10
N LYS A 38 17.81 -0.15 -8.29
CA LYS A 38 17.21 0.95 -9.06
C LYS A 38 16.89 0.47 -10.49
N ASN A 39 15.71 0.84 -10.97
CA ASN A 39 15.10 0.47 -12.25
C ASN A 39 14.78 -1.02 -12.42
N TYR A 40 14.97 -1.86 -11.40
CA TYR A 40 14.54 -3.26 -11.42
C TYR A 40 13.05 -3.36 -11.09
N GLU A 41 12.38 -4.34 -11.70
CA GLU A 41 10.98 -4.65 -11.46
C GLU A 41 10.85 -5.88 -10.56
N TYR A 42 10.16 -5.72 -9.44
CA TYR A 42 9.89 -6.76 -8.46
C TYR A 42 8.41 -7.13 -8.49
N ASP A 43 8.11 -8.41 -8.26
CA ASP A 43 6.80 -8.78 -7.72
C ASP A 43 6.88 -8.65 -6.19
N VAL A 44 5.98 -7.87 -5.61
CA VAL A 44 6.02 -7.50 -4.20
C VAL A 44 4.73 -7.80 -3.46
N GLU A 45 4.91 -8.06 -2.17
CA GLU A 45 3.88 -7.96 -1.14
C GLU A 45 3.92 -6.56 -0.53
N ILE A 46 2.73 -6.05 -0.21
CA ILE A 46 2.53 -4.78 0.50
C ILE A 46 1.87 -5.12 1.83
N ASP A 47 2.53 -4.75 2.91
CA ASP A 47 1.99 -4.87 4.27
C ASP A 47 1.82 -3.46 4.87
N ILE A 48 0.71 -3.26 5.56
CA ILE A 48 0.43 -1.99 6.26
C ILE A 48 0.35 -2.30 7.75
N GLU A 49 1.17 -1.60 8.55
CA GLU A 49 1.30 -1.89 9.99
C GLU A 49 0.21 -1.25 10.85
N LYS A 50 -0.57 -0.33 10.28
CA LYS A 50 -1.63 0.42 10.95
C LYS A 50 -3.00 -0.06 10.51
N SER A 51 -3.98 0.08 11.39
CA SER A 51 -5.39 -0.13 11.05
C SER A 51 -5.97 1.04 10.26
N ILE A 52 -7.10 0.83 9.58
CA ILE A 52 -7.76 1.84 8.72
C ILE A 52 -8.14 3.11 9.49
N ASP A 53 -8.53 2.98 10.75
CA ASP A 53 -8.89 4.09 11.65
C ASP A 53 -7.67 4.85 12.22
N GLN A 54 -6.48 4.26 12.15
CA GLN A 54 -5.22 4.88 12.55
C GLN A 54 -4.56 5.66 11.41
N VAL A 55 -4.94 5.39 10.16
CA VAL A 55 -4.47 6.14 8.99
C VAL A 55 -5.49 7.17 8.55
N LYS A 56 -5.03 8.19 7.81
CA LYS A 56 -5.95 9.15 7.21
C LYS A 56 -6.71 8.47 6.08
N SER A 57 -7.93 8.04 6.36
CA SER A 57 -8.81 7.39 5.41
C SER A 57 -10.04 8.24 5.09
N SER A 58 -10.58 8.08 3.88
CA SER A 58 -11.87 8.63 3.51
C SER A 58 -12.59 7.69 2.55
N LYS A 59 -13.92 7.63 2.64
CA LYS A 59 -14.73 7.04 1.58
C LYS A 59 -14.58 7.88 0.34
N ASN A 60 -14.25 7.24 -0.77
CA ASN A 60 -14.08 7.91 -2.04
C ASN A 60 -15.35 7.75 -2.87
N ASN A 61 -15.94 8.88 -3.27
CA ASN A 61 -17.08 8.90 -4.18
C ASN A 61 -16.67 8.67 -5.65
N ASN A 62 -15.37 8.64 -5.95
CA ASN A 62 -14.85 8.16 -7.24
C ASN A 62 -14.77 6.64 -7.22
N GLU A 63 -15.94 6.02 -7.31
CA GLU A 63 -16.12 4.59 -7.51
C GLU A 63 -15.38 4.15 -8.80
N GLY A 64 -14.59 3.08 -8.72
CA GLY A 64 -14.18 2.31 -9.90
C GLY A 64 -12.78 2.52 -10.47
N ARG A 65 -11.86 3.22 -9.80
CA ARG A 65 -10.48 3.34 -10.31
C ARG A 65 -9.41 3.18 -9.24
N TYR A 66 -8.62 2.12 -9.34
CA TYR A 66 -7.39 1.96 -8.59
C TYR A 66 -6.37 3.07 -8.92
N SER A 67 -5.75 3.63 -7.89
CA SER A 67 -4.69 4.62 -8.08
C SER A 67 -3.71 4.64 -6.92
N MET A 68 -2.44 4.95 -7.21
CA MET A 68 -1.42 5.26 -6.21
C MET A 68 -0.76 6.59 -6.54
N SER A 69 -0.51 7.41 -5.54
CA SER A 69 0.29 8.63 -5.70
C SER A 69 1.09 8.94 -4.45
N ILE A 70 2.28 9.51 -4.65
CA ILE A 70 3.10 10.05 -3.57
C ILE A 70 2.50 11.39 -3.07
N GLY A 71 2.25 11.46 -1.76
CA GLY A 71 1.98 12.69 -1.02
C GLY A 71 3.29 13.35 -0.58
N ASP A 72 3.32 14.03 0.57
CA ASP A 72 4.57 14.58 1.10
C ASP A 72 5.55 13.44 1.45
N ASP A 73 5.28 12.70 2.54
CA ASP A 73 6.04 11.54 2.99
C ASP A 73 5.13 10.29 3.13
N SER A 74 4.12 10.21 2.27
CA SER A 74 3.08 9.20 2.34
C SER A 74 2.74 8.64 0.96
N THR A 75 2.19 7.43 0.94
CA THR A 75 1.52 6.91 -0.24
C THR A 75 0.02 7.04 -0.05
N ILE A 76 -0.62 7.66 -1.05
CA ILE A 76 -2.07 7.72 -1.17
C ILE A 76 -2.51 6.60 -2.10
N MET A 77 -3.35 5.70 -1.59
CA MET A 77 -3.85 4.51 -2.29
C MET A 77 -5.37 4.58 -2.38
N ASN A 78 -5.91 4.45 -3.58
CA ASN A 78 -7.33 4.27 -3.81
C ASN A 78 -7.62 2.81 -4.16
N GLY A 79 -8.48 2.18 -3.38
CA GLY A 79 -8.82 0.77 -3.51
C GLY A 79 -10.26 0.48 -3.16
N GLU A 80 -10.66 -0.74 -3.46
CA GLU A 80 -11.98 -1.28 -3.12
C GLU A 80 -11.83 -2.23 -1.94
N VAL A 81 -12.69 -2.06 -0.92
CA VAL A 81 -12.86 -3.04 0.15
C VAL A 81 -13.59 -4.23 -0.45
N GLU A 82 -12.87 -5.29 -0.78
CA GLU A 82 -13.45 -6.46 -1.41
C GLU A 82 -14.33 -7.25 -0.43
N PHE A 83 -13.87 -7.35 0.81
CA PHE A 83 -14.58 -8.02 1.88
C PHE A 83 -14.03 -7.62 3.26
N VAL A 84 -14.88 -7.61 4.28
CA VAL A 84 -14.53 -7.42 5.69
C VAL A 84 -14.95 -8.65 6.50
N GLU A 85 -14.00 -9.26 7.21
CA GLU A 85 -14.22 -10.40 8.09
C GLU A 85 -14.90 -9.99 9.41
N GLU A 86 -15.53 -10.96 10.09
CA GLU A 86 -16.23 -10.74 11.36
C GLU A 86 -15.30 -10.27 12.50
N ASP A 87 -14.01 -10.54 12.39
CA ASP A 87 -12.98 -10.14 13.35
C ASP A 87 -12.41 -8.73 13.09
N GLY A 88 -12.88 -8.04 12.04
CA GLY A 88 -12.42 -6.71 11.68
C GLY A 88 -11.28 -6.69 10.66
N MET A 89 -10.87 -7.82 10.07
CA MET A 89 -9.89 -7.80 8.99
C MET A 89 -10.53 -7.38 7.66
N ALA A 90 -10.01 -6.32 7.04
CA ALA A 90 -10.47 -5.82 5.75
C ALA A 90 -9.50 -6.22 4.63
N TYR A 91 -10.05 -6.77 3.55
CA TYR A 91 -9.30 -7.09 2.33
C TYR A 91 -9.50 -5.98 1.31
N ILE A 92 -8.42 -5.31 0.91
CA ILE A 92 -8.47 -4.16 0.01
C ILE A 92 -7.77 -4.48 -1.30
N ARG A 93 -8.51 -4.35 -2.40
CA ARG A 93 -8.02 -4.47 -3.77
C ARG A 93 -7.40 -3.13 -4.20
N LEU A 94 -6.08 -3.10 -4.36
CA LEU A 94 -5.31 -1.91 -4.77
C LEU A 94 -4.95 -1.89 -6.26
N SER A 95 -5.03 -3.04 -6.92
CA SER A 95 -4.91 -3.23 -8.36
C SER A 95 -5.55 -4.57 -8.74
N GLN A 96 -5.61 -4.90 -10.03
CA GLN A 96 -6.12 -6.19 -10.50
C GLN A 96 -5.38 -7.40 -9.88
N ASP A 97 -4.11 -7.23 -9.52
CA ASP A 97 -3.19 -8.25 -9.01
C ASP A 97 -2.69 -7.97 -7.58
N CYS A 98 -3.34 -7.05 -6.85
CA CYS A 98 -2.95 -6.69 -5.49
C CYS A 98 -4.16 -6.69 -4.56
N LEU A 99 -4.26 -7.72 -3.72
CA LEU A 99 -5.12 -7.75 -2.54
C LEU A 99 -4.21 -7.63 -1.32
N ILE A 100 -4.49 -6.66 -0.47
CA ILE A 100 -3.84 -6.52 0.82
C ILE A 100 -4.84 -6.82 1.93
N MET A 101 -4.33 -7.18 3.10
CA MET A 101 -5.12 -7.35 4.31
C MET A 101 -4.70 -6.26 5.31
N ILE A 102 -5.66 -5.57 5.90
CA ILE A 102 -5.44 -4.51 6.89
C ILE A 102 -6.49 -4.63 7.99
N ASP A 103 -6.10 -4.35 9.24
CA ASP A 103 -7.04 -4.27 10.36
C ASP A 103 -7.99 -3.07 10.16
N SER A 104 -9.30 -3.25 10.30
CA SER A 104 -10.25 -2.14 10.18
C SER A 104 -10.24 -1.23 11.40
N GLY A 105 -9.82 -1.72 12.56
CA GLY A 105 -10.00 -1.06 13.85
C GLY A 105 -11.46 -0.67 14.06
N ASP A 106 -11.70 0.56 14.54
CA ASP A 106 -13.05 1.12 14.71
C ASP A 106 -13.66 1.69 13.40
N SER A 107 -13.02 1.47 12.25
CA SER A 107 -13.51 1.95 10.96
C SER A 107 -14.84 1.30 10.59
N LYS A 108 -15.72 2.08 9.93
CA LYS A 108 -17.04 1.62 9.44
C LYS A 108 -17.03 1.24 7.97
N VAL A 109 -15.90 0.76 7.48
CA VAL A 109 -15.79 0.22 6.11
C VAL A 109 -16.66 -1.02 5.95
N LYS A 110 -17.12 -1.24 4.73
CA LYS A 110 -17.99 -2.34 4.34
C LYS A 110 -17.56 -2.85 2.98
N ASP A 111 -17.94 -4.08 2.67
CA ASP A 111 -17.79 -4.68 1.35
C ASP A 111 -18.31 -3.73 0.25
N GLY A 112 -17.50 -3.57 -0.81
CA GLY A 112 -17.77 -2.68 -1.94
C GLY A 112 -17.47 -1.21 -1.69
N ASP A 113 -17.09 -0.80 -0.47
CA ASP A 113 -16.65 0.58 -0.23
C ASP A 113 -15.38 0.88 -1.03
N TRP A 114 -15.38 1.98 -1.77
CA TRP A 114 -14.15 2.58 -2.30
C TRP A 114 -13.55 3.48 -1.24
N ILE A 115 -12.28 3.25 -0.92
CA ILE A 115 -11.57 3.99 0.12
C ILE A 115 -10.28 4.57 -0.42
N ASN A 116 -9.97 5.78 0.06
CA ASN A 116 -8.69 6.43 -0.13
C ASN A 116 -7.93 6.37 1.20
N LEU A 117 -6.78 5.70 1.19
CA LEU A 117 -5.87 5.58 2.32
C LEU A 117 -4.66 6.49 2.08
N ASN A 118 -4.38 7.39 2.99
CA ASN A 118 -3.16 8.18 2.99
C ASN A 118 -2.28 7.70 4.16
N ILE A 119 -1.22 6.97 3.83
CA ILE A 119 -0.42 6.20 4.79
C ILE A 119 1.04 6.67 4.75
N PRO A 120 1.62 7.06 5.89
CA PRO A 120 3.04 7.39 5.99
C PRO A 120 3.93 6.26 5.47
N CYS A 121 5.05 6.58 4.83
CA CYS A 121 5.94 5.58 4.23
C CYS A 121 6.53 4.59 5.25
N GLU A 122 6.68 5.00 6.51
CA GLU A 122 7.15 4.16 7.61
C GLU A 122 6.15 3.04 7.98
N ASP A 123 4.87 3.27 7.72
CA ASP A 123 3.78 2.32 8.01
C ASP A 123 3.46 1.40 6.82
N ILE A 124 4.17 1.55 5.70
CA ILE A 124 4.04 0.71 4.50
C ILE A 124 5.32 -0.09 4.31
N LYS A 125 5.20 -1.40 4.34
CA LYS A 125 6.31 -2.33 4.08
C LYS A 125 6.14 -2.97 2.71
N VAL A 126 7.23 -3.01 1.95
CA VAL A 126 7.30 -3.72 0.68
C VAL A 126 8.42 -4.74 0.69
N SER A 127 8.12 -5.95 0.22
CA SER A 127 9.08 -7.04 0.13
C SER A 127 8.93 -7.78 -1.20
N ALA A 128 10.04 -8.25 -1.77
CA ALA A 128 10.00 -9.03 -3.02
C ALA A 128 9.56 -10.47 -2.73
N GLN A 129 8.56 -10.96 -3.48
CA GLN A 129 8.13 -12.35 -3.43
C GLN A 129 9.22 -13.28 -3.99
N GLY A 130 9.47 -14.40 -3.30
CA GLY A 130 10.29 -15.52 -3.81
C GLY A 130 11.81 -15.40 -3.63
N ASN A 131 12.29 -14.90 -2.49
CA ASN A 131 13.72 -14.98 -2.12
C ASN A 131 14.08 -16.29 -1.42
#